data_AF-A0A0C9VCT0-F1
#
_entry.id   AF-A0A0C9VCT0-F1
#
_cell.length_a   1.000
_cell.length_b   1.000
_cell.length_c   1.000
_cell.angle_alpha   90.00
_cell.angle_beta   90.00
_cell.angle_gamma   90.00
#
_symmetry.space_group_name_H-M   'P 1'
#
loop_
_entity.id
_entity.type
_entity.pdbx_description
1 polymer ?
#
loop_
_entity_poly.entity_id
_entity_poly.type
_entity_poly.pdbx_seq_one_letter_code
_entity_poly.pdbx_strand_id
1 'polypeptide(L)'
;MDFLAHLGFYSVRGALINAFGVLALYGVWEAIHRIWLARWLSPLGNLPGPKRISFFWGNTREILNAGPGEMHEQWVKQYGHTFVS
;
A
#
# COMPACT_ATOMS: atom_id res chain seq x y z
N MET A 1 -11.96 -34.78 -19.53
CA MET A 1 -10.62 -34.47 -18.96
C MET A 1 -9.95 -33.32 -19.72
N ASP A 2 -10.72 -32.54 -20.50
CA ASP A 2 -10.22 -31.71 -21.60
C ASP A 2 -10.15 -30.21 -21.26
N PHE A 3 -10.73 -29.81 -20.14
CA PHE A 3 -10.76 -28.42 -19.69
C PHE A 3 -9.38 -27.93 -19.22
N LEU A 4 -8.68 -28.75 -18.45
CA LEU A 4 -7.31 -28.45 -17.97
C LEU A 4 -6.28 -28.48 -19.12
N ALA A 5 -6.56 -29.26 -20.16
CA ALA A 5 -5.77 -29.29 -21.36
C ALA A 5 -5.90 -27.97 -22.13
N HIS A 6 -7.11 -27.43 -22.28
CA HIS A 6 -7.32 -26.16 -22.98
C HIS A 6 -6.69 -24.95 -22.27
N LEU A 7 -6.55 -25.02 -20.94
CA LEU A 7 -5.93 -23.98 -20.10
C LEU A 7 -4.39 -24.08 -20.02
N GLY A 8 -3.75 -25.02 -20.74
CA GLY A 8 -2.30 -25.13 -20.79
C GLY A 8 -1.65 -25.85 -19.60
N PHE A 9 -2.44 -26.47 -18.70
CA PHE A 9 -1.92 -27.10 -17.47
C PHE A 9 -1.29 -28.48 -17.68
N TYR A 10 -1.33 -29.02 -18.89
CA TYR A 10 -0.73 -30.31 -19.25
C TYR A 10 0.80 -30.27 -19.34
N SER A 11 1.40 -29.07 -19.43
CA SER A 11 2.84 -28.87 -19.47
C SER A 11 3.31 -28.17 -18.19
N VAL A 12 4.40 -28.65 -17.58
CA VAL A 12 5.04 -28.01 -16.41
C VAL A 12 5.32 -26.54 -16.68
N ARG A 13 5.71 -26.19 -17.91
CA ARG A 13 5.93 -24.81 -18.34
C ARG A 13 4.65 -23.97 -18.33
N GLY A 14 3.53 -24.53 -18.79
CA GLY A 14 2.23 -23.84 -18.80
C GLY A 14 1.66 -23.68 -17.39
N ALA A 15 1.86 -24.67 -16.51
CA ALA A 15 1.50 -24.54 -15.10
C ALA A 15 2.31 -23.43 -14.40
N LEU A 16 3.61 -23.32 -14.66
CA LEU A 16 4.46 -22.26 -14.10
C LEU A 16 4.08 -20.86 -14.59
N ILE A 17 3.78 -20.71 -15.89
CA ILE A 17 3.35 -19.42 -16.46
C ILE A 17 2.01 -18.99 -15.86
N ASN A 18 1.05 -19.91 -15.73
CA ASN A 18 -0.24 -19.62 -15.10
C ASN A 18 -0.09 -19.26 -13.62
N ALA A 19 0.72 -20.02 -12.87
CA ALA A 19 0.99 -19.72 -11.46
C ALA A 19 1.62 -18.33 -11.29
N PHE A 20 2.60 -17.99 -12.13
CA PHE A 20 3.21 -16.66 -12.12
C PHE A 20 2.21 -15.56 -12.49
N GLY A 21 1.35 -15.81 -13.48
CA GLY A 21 0.29 -14.89 -13.88
C GLY A 21 -0.71 -14.61 -12.75
N VAL A 22 -1.14 -15.64 -12.03
CA VAL A 22 -2.03 -15.50 -10.87
C VAL A 22 -1.37 -14.71 -9.74
N LEU A 23 -0.10 -15.01 -9.43
CA LEU A 23 0.65 -14.27 -8.41
C LEU A 23 0.87 -12.79 -8.81
N ALA A 24 1.17 -12.53 -10.08
CA ALA A 24 1.33 -11.17 -10.59
C ALA A 24 0.01 -10.38 -10.53
N LEU A 25 -1.10 -10.99 -10.96
CA LEU A 25 -2.43 -10.37 -10.87
C LEU A 25 -2.84 -10.11 -9.42
N TYR A 26 -2.59 -11.06 -8.52
CA TYR A 26 -2.84 -10.89 -7.10
C TYR A 26 -2.00 -9.76 -6.50
N GLY A 27 -0.71 -9.68 -6.83
CA GLY A 27 0.17 -8.61 -6.38
C GLY A 27 -0.28 -7.22 -6.88
N VAL A 28 -0.71 -7.14 -8.14
CA VAL A 28 -1.27 -5.89 -8.71
C VAL A 28 -2.57 -5.51 -8.01
N TRP A 29 -3.47 -6.48 -7.77
CA TRP A 29 -4.72 -6.25 -7.06
C TRP A 29 -4.48 -5.75 -5.62
N GLU A 30 -3.58 -6.41 -4.89
CA GLU A 30 -3.23 -6.03 -3.51
C GLU A 30 -2.60 -4.64 -3.46
N ALA A 31 -1.75 -4.29 -4.43
CA ALA A 31 -1.17 -2.95 -4.53
C ALA A 31 -2.25 -1.89 -4.78
N ILE A 32 -3.17 -2.12 -5.72
CA ILE A 32 -4.29 -1.22 -5.99
C ILE A 32 -5.17 -1.09 -4.75
N HIS A 33 -5.48 -2.20 -4.08
CA HIS A 33 -6.32 -2.20 -2.89
C HIS A 33 -5.69 -1.40 -1.74
N ARG A 34 -4.41 -1.60 -1.45
CA ARG A 34 -3.71 -0.87 -0.37
C ARG A 34 -3.48 0.60 -0.67
N ILE A 35 -3.22 0.95 -1.92
CA ILE A 35 -2.92 2.33 -2.31
C ILE A 35 -4.22 3.14 -2.42
N TRP A 36 -5.20 2.62 -3.15
CA TRP A 36 -6.39 3.37 -3.55
C TRP A 36 -7.56 3.09 -2.62
N LEU A 37 -7.93 1.81 -2.45
CA LEU A 37 -9.12 1.44 -1.69
C LEU A 37 -8.94 1.68 -0.19
N ALA A 38 -7.80 1.34 0.40
CA ALA A 38 -7.54 1.60 1.81
C ALA A 38 -7.46 3.11 2.13
N ARG A 39 -7.13 3.95 1.16
CA ARG A 39 -7.13 5.41 1.34
C ARG A 39 -8.53 6.01 1.24
N TRP A 40 -9.37 5.49 0.34
CA TRP A 40 -10.73 5.99 0.10
C TRP A 40 -11.77 5.47 1.09
N LEU A 41 -11.64 4.21 1.53
CA LEU A 41 -12.59 3.57 2.47
C LEU A 41 -12.21 3.81 3.94
N SER A 42 -11.06 4.41 4.22
CA SER A 42 -10.63 4.63 5.59
C SER A 42 -11.33 5.86 6.19
N PRO A 43 -12.06 5.72 7.31
CA PRO A 43 -12.68 6.84 8.02
C PRO A 43 -11.65 7.84 8.58
N LEU A 44 -10.36 7.48 8.57
CA LEU A 44 -9.23 8.35 8.90
C LEU A 44 -8.91 9.37 7.79
N GLY A 45 -9.54 9.28 6.61
CA GLY A 45 -9.35 10.25 5.53
C GLY A 45 -9.84 11.66 5.83
N ASN A 46 -10.73 11.81 6.82
CA ASN A 46 -11.32 13.11 7.19
C ASN A 46 -10.58 13.80 8.35
N LEU A 47 -9.52 13.20 8.87
CA LEU A 47 -8.72 13.78 9.95
C LEU A 47 -7.64 14.69 9.37
N PRO A 48 -7.36 15.83 10.04
CA PRO A 48 -6.22 16.65 9.70
C PRO A 48 -4.94 15.84 9.91
N GLY A 49 -4.02 15.91 8.96
CA GLY A 49 -2.76 15.17 9.02
C GLY A 49 -1.70 15.82 8.15
N PRO A 50 -0.42 15.68 8.50
CA PRO A 50 0.67 16.24 7.72
C PRO A 50 0.63 15.70 6.29
N LYS A 51 0.87 16.58 5.30
CA LYS A 51 0.94 16.19 3.89
C LYS A 51 2.01 15.12 3.73
N ARG A 52 1.66 14.00 3.07
CA ARG A 52 2.62 12.94 2.78
C ARG A 52 3.67 13.43 1.78
N ILE A 53 4.92 13.48 2.20
CA ILE A 53 6.06 13.89 1.37
C ILE A 53 6.47 12.76 0.40
N SER A 54 6.34 11.50 0.82
CA SER A 54 6.59 10.32 -0.01
C SER A 54 5.37 9.40 -0.10
N PHE A 55 5.15 8.85 -1.30
CA PHE A 55 4.10 7.86 -1.53
C PHE A 55 4.39 6.52 -0.83
N PHE A 56 5.67 6.13 -0.75
CA PHE A 56 6.11 4.86 -0.15
C PHE A 56 6.56 5.01 1.30
N TRP A 57 7.29 6.09 1.62
CA TRP A 57 7.85 6.33 2.97
C TRP A 57 7.15 7.41 3.77
N GLY A 58 6.01 7.94 3.30
CA GLY A 58 5.27 8.97 4.03
C GLY A 58 6.17 10.13 4.46
N ASN A 59 6.20 10.40 5.77
CA ASN A 59 7.00 11.45 6.39
C ASN A 59 8.17 10.89 7.22
N THR A 60 8.52 9.61 7.05
CA THR A 60 9.57 8.95 7.85
C THR A 60 10.94 9.61 7.69
N ARG A 61 11.27 10.14 6.50
CA ARG A 61 12.53 10.89 6.28
C ARG A 61 12.59 12.18 7.09
N GLU A 62 11.47 12.86 7.26
CA GLU A 62 11.39 14.11 8.02
C GLU A 62 11.56 13.83 9.52
N ILE A 63 10.93 12.76 10.01
CA ILE A 63 11.09 12.28 11.39
C ILE A 63 12.55 11.89 11.68
N LEU A 64 13.23 11.24 10.73
CA LEU A 64 14.63 10.81 10.89
C LEU A 64 15.63 11.98 10.83
N ASN A 65 15.31 13.04 10.08
CA ASN A 65 16.17 14.22 9.95
C ASN A 65 15.95 15.24 11.09
N ALA A 66 14.79 15.21 11.74
CA ALA A 66 14.47 16.09 12.86
C ALA A 66 14.99 15.56 14.20
N GLY A 67 15.08 16.44 15.20
CA GLY A 67 15.41 16.04 16.56
C GLY A 67 14.39 15.04 17.14
N PRO A 68 14.78 14.23 18.15
CA PRO A 68 13.87 13.28 18.79
C PRO A 68 12.58 13.97 19.26
N GLY A 69 11.43 13.56 18.71
CA GLY A 69 10.12 14.09 19.08
C GLY A 69 9.74 15.46 18.50
N GLU A 70 10.69 16.18 17.89
CA GLU A 70 10.47 17.55 17.39
C GLU A 70 9.36 17.60 16.33
N MET A 71 9.36 16.66 15.39
CA MET A 71 8.31 16.57 14.36
C MET A 71 6.94 16.22 14.93
N HIS A 72 6.90 15.39 15.97
CA HIS A 72 5.62 15.05 16.61
C HIS A 72 5.05 16.25 17.36
N GLU A 73 5.88 17.05 18.04
CA GLU A 73 5.44 18.29 18.69
C GLU A 73 4.93 19.33 17.68
N GLN A 74 5.60 19.46 16.53
CA GLN A 74 5.16 20.36 15.46
C GLN A 74 3.81 19.94 14.89
N TRP A 75 3.59 18.65 14.66
CA TRP A 75 2.31 18.13 14.17
C TRP A 75 1.18 18.27 15.19
N VAL A 76 1.46 18.08 16.49
CA VAL A 76 0.48 18.33 17.55
C VAL A 76 0.08 19.80 17.60
N LYS A 77 1.03 20.73 17.46
CA LYS A 77 0.74 22.18 17.40
C LYS A 77 -0.10 22.56 16.18
N GLN A 78 0.13 21.91 15.04
CA GLN A 78 -0.50 22.28 13.77
C GLN A 78 -1.85 21.59 13.53
N TYR A 79 -2.01 20.34 13.96
CA TYR A 79 -3.19 19.50 13.65
C TYR A 79 -3.97 19.08 14.91
N GLY A 80 -3.49 19.42 16.12
CA GLY A 80 -4.11 19.06 17.39
C GLY A 80 -3.70 17.68 17.90
N HIS A 81 -4.35 17.21 18.97
CA HIS A 81 -4.02 15.92 19.62
C HIS A 81 -4.49 14.68 18.85
N THR A 82 -5.21 14.85 17.74
CA THR A 82 -5.70 13.74 16.91
C THR A 82 -5.45 14.05 15.45
N PHE A 83 -4.39 13.44 14.91
CA PHE A 83 -4.00 13.61 13.52
C PHE A 83 -3.62 12.27 12.90
N VAL A 84 -3.69 12.19 11.57
CA VAL A 84 -3.34 10.97 10.82
C VAL A 84 -1.94 11.12 10.25
N SER A 85 -1.06 10.22 10.66
CA SER A 85 0.33 10.08 10.19
C SER A 85 0.45 9.09 9.03
#